data_AF-A0A133NMH7-F1
#
_entry.id   AF-A0A133NMH7-F1
#
_cell.length_a   1.000
_cell.length_b   1.000
_cell.length_c   1.000
_cell.angle_alpha   90.00
_cell.angle_beta   90.00
_cell.angle_gamma   90.00
#
_symmetry.space_group_name_H-M   'P 1'
#
loop_
_entity.id
_entity.type
_entity.pdbx_description
1 polymer ?
#
loop_
_entity_poly.entity_id
_entity_poly.type
_entity_poly.pdbx_seq_one_letter_code
_entity_poly.pdbx_strand_id
1 'polypeptide(L)'
;MTINTGNTGDTYDTYDTYDTGDFSSMPPKPPIVLTEQVACCENTSKDVLWHIAKNVPDLRKWVVANPIADAKMLEYISQQGGPGVKHSLDVLLEAYEYAKNGD
;
A
#
# COMPACT_ATOMS: atom_id res chain seq x y z
N MET A 1 -64.86 21.58 -31.67
CA MET A 1 -64.74 21.91 -30.24
C MET A 1 -63.60 21.07 -29.69
N THR A 2 -62.44 21.69 -29.47
CA THR A 2 -61.30 21.17 -28.70
C THR A 2 -61.79 20.87 -27.27
N ILE A 3 -61.33 19.91 -26.45
CA ILE A 3 -59.98 19.44 -26.06
C ILE A 3 -60.14 18.18 -25.15
N ASN A 4 -59.02 17.46 -24.93
CA ASN A 4 -58.68 16.51 -23.83
C ASN A 4 -58.94 15.01 -24.11
N THR A 5 -58.00 14.07 -23.93
CA THR A 5 -56.78 14.05 -23.09
C THR A 5 -55.90 12.84 -23.46
N GLY A 6 -54.56 13.00 -23.44
CA GLY A 6 -53.63 11.90 -23.11
C GLY A 6 -52.67 11.37 -24.19
N ASN A 7 -51.74 12.20 -24.69
CA ASN A 7 -50.36 11.74 -24.91
C ASN A 7 -49.65 11.91 -23.56
N THR A 8 -48.77 11.04 -23.05
CA THR A 8 -47.40 10.85 -23.54
C THR A 8 -46.74 9.79 -22.64
N GLY A 9 -45.88 8.93 -23.21
CA GLY A 9 -44.59 8.56 -22.61
C GLY A 9 -44.59 7.52 -21.49
N ASP A 10 -44.35 6.28 -21.89
CA ASP A 10 -43.28 5.41 -21.40
C ASP A 10 -42.62 5.79 -20.05
N THR A 11 -42.86 4.91 -19.07
CA THR A 11 -41.94 4.48 -18.01
C THR A 11 -40.72 5.36 -17.73
N TYR A 12 -40.84 6.20 -16.71
CA TYR A 12 -39.71 6.51 -15.83
C TYR A 12 -40.04 5.91 -14.48
N ASP A 13 -39.54 4.69 -14.27
CA ASP A 13 -39.47 4.12 -12.93
C ASP A 13 -38.73 5.11 -12.05
N THR A 14 -39.34 5.30 -10.89
CA THR A 14 -38.96 6.24 -9.84
C THR A 14 -37.48 6.06 -9.51
N TYR A 15 -36.73 7.15 -9.45
CA TYR A 15 -35.38 7.13 -8.89
C TYR A 15 -35.50 6.63 -7.45
N ASP A 16 -35.22 5.34 -7.27
CA ASP A 16 -35.03 4.75 -5.97
C ASP A 16 -34.01 5.62 -5.25
N THR A 17 -34.49 6.21 -4.17
CA THR A 17 -33.69 6.92 -3.19
C THR A 17 -32.56 5.97 -2.84
N TYR A 18 -31.30 6.36 -3.11
CA TYR A 18 -30.16 5.54 -2.70
C TYR A 18 -30.27 5.33 -1.19
N ASP A 19 -30.80 4.17 -0.84
CA ASP A 19 -30.72 3.54 0.45
C ASP A 19 -29.26 3.69 0.85
N THR A 20 -29.01 4.55 1.83
CA THR A 20 -27.78 4.60 2.60
C THR A 20 -27.67 3.27 3.36
N GLY A 21 -27.47 2.21 2.58
CA GLY A 21 -27.26 0.84 3.00
C GLY A 21 -25.97 0.83 3.79
N ASP A 22 -26.15 0.68 5.08
CA ASP A 22 -25.17 0.58 6.14
C ASP A 22 -23.94 -0.25 5.74
N PHE A 23 -22.85 0.43 5.34
CA PHE A 23 -21.52 -0.17 5.21
C PHE A 23 -20.93 -0.61 6.57
N SER A 24 -21.63 -0.42 7.70
CA SER A 24 -21.13 -0.78 9.04
C SER A 24 -21.12 -2.28 9.36
N SER A 25 -21.60 -3.13 8.43
CA SER A 25 -21.67 -4.59 8.66
C SER A 25 -20.52 -5.41 8.07
N MET A 26 -19.54 -4.77 7.40
CA MET A 26 -18.34 -5.49 6.96
C MET A 26 -17.48 -5.90 8.17
N PRO A 27 -17.07 -7.18 8.29
CA PRO A 27 -16.17 -7.59 9.35
C PRO A 27 -14.87 -6.77 9.24
N PRO A 28 -14.25 -6.39 10.39
CA PRO A 28 -13.00 -5.65 10.36
C PRO A 28 -11.97 -6.43 9.55
N LYS A 29 -11.24 -5.73 8.68
CA LYS A 29 -10.20 -6.34 7.86
C LYS A 29 -9.25 -7.14 8.77
N PRO A 30 -8.90 -8.39 8.42
CA PRO A 30 -8.02 -9.20 9.24
C PRO A 30 -6.70 -8.45 9.53
N PRO A 31 -6.08 -8.68 10.71
CA PRO A 31 -4.80 -8.06 11.04
C PRO A 31 -3.77 -8.30 9.94
N ILE A 32 -3.06 -7.24 9.56
CA ILE A 32 -2.00 -7.35 8.55
C ILE A 32 -0.87 -8.19 9.15
N VAL A 33 -0.61 -9.34 8.53
CA VAL A 33 0.57 -10.15 8.85
C VAL A 33 1.78 -9.49 8.20
N LEU A 34 2.80 -9.16 9.01
CA LEU A 34 4.05 -8.61 8.51
C LEU A 34 4.89 -9.74 7.91
N THR A 35 5.14 -9.67 6.60
CA THR A 35 5.89 -10.68 5.83
C THR A 35 6.98 -10.01 5.00
N GLU A 36 7.86 -10.80 4.41
CA GLU A 36 8.88 -10.32 3.46
C GLU A 36 8.23 -9.60 2.28
N GLN A 37 7.11 -10.13 1.77
CA GLN A 37 6.36 -9.53 0.67
C GLN A 37 5.82 -8.15 1.06
N VAL A 38 5.28 -8.00 2.28
CA VAL A 38 4.83 -6.69 2.77
C VAL A 38 6.01 -5.73 2.92
N ALA A 39 7.16 -6.22 3.42
CA ALA A 39 8.35 -5.39 3.59
C ALA A 39 8.93 -4.86 2.27
N CYS A 40 8.86 -5.62 1.17
CA CYS A 40 9.37 -5.19 -0.15
C CYS A 40 8.32 -4.50 -1.05
N CYS A 41 7.03 -4.58 -0.71
CA CYS A 41 5.95 -4.07 -1.57
C CYS A 41 5.97 -2.53 -1.64
N GLU A 42 5.89 -1.98 -2.85
CA GLU A 42 5.80 -0.54 -3.11
C GLU A 42 4.50 0.10 -2.59
N ASN A 43 3.44 -0.70 -2.40
CA ASN A 43 2.16 -0.23 -1.88
C ASN A 43 2.13 -0.20 -0.34
N THR A 44 3.19 -0.65 0.33
CA THR A 44 3.29 -0.63 1.78
C THR A 44 3.54 0.80 2.25
N SER A 45 2.73 1.26 3.21
CA SER A 45 2.88 2.61 3.76
C SER A 45 4.17 2.77 4.56
N LYS A 46 4.69 4.00 4.58
CA LYS A 46 5.90 4.33 5.35
C LYS A 46 5.77 4.03 6.84
N ASP A 47 4.59 4.20 7.42
CA ASP A 47 4.34 3.89 8.83
C ASP A 47 4.52 2.40 9.12
N VAL A 48 4.05 1.53 8.23
CA VAL A 48 4.24 0.08 8.34
C VAL A 48 5.71 -0.28 8.17
N LEU A 49 6.42 0.33 7.21
CA LEU A 49 7.86 0.11 7.05
C LEU A 49 8.67 0.54 8.27
N TRP A 50 8.35 1.69 8.87
CA TRP A 50 8.95 2.12 10.14
C TRP A 50 8.61 1.19 11.30
N HIS A 51 7.39 0.65 11.33
CA HIS A 51 7.00 -0.34 12.32
C HIS A 51 7.83 -1.63 12.17
N ILE A 52 8.02 -2.12 10.94
CA ILE A 52 8.89 -3.27 10.65
C ILE A 52 10.32 -2.97 11.08
N ALA A 53 10.86 -1.82 10.67
CA ALA A 53 12.23 -1.41 10.98
C ALA A 53 12.51 -1.40 12.49
N LYS A 54 11.56 -0.91 13.30
CA LYS A 54 11.71 -0.82 14.75
C LYS A 54 11.48 -2.15 15.46
N ASN A 55 10.47 -2.92 15.05
CA ASN A 55 9.94 -4.02 15.87
C ASN A 55 10.24 -5.42 15.33
N VAL A 56 10.66 -5.57 14.07
CA VAL A 56 10.84 -6.90 13.44
C VAL A 56 12.23 -7.02 12.81
N PRO A 57 13.28 -7.38 13.60
CA PRO A 57 14.66 -7.43 13.13
C PRO A 57 14.89 -8.32 11.91
N ASP A 58 14.20 -9.47 11.82
CA ASP A 58 14.34 -10.43 10.72
C ASP A 58 13.85 -9.87 9.37
N LEU A 59 12.94 -8.90 9.40
CA LEU A 59 12.37 -8.29 8.20
C LEU A 59 13.11 -7.03 7.74
N ARG A 60 14.00 -6.46 8.55
CA ARG A 60 14.74 -5.23 8.20
C ARG A 60 15.50 -5.34 6.87
N LYS A 61 16.09 -6.50 6.60
CA LYS A 61 16.83 -6.76 5.34
C LYS A 61 15.94 -6.62 4.10
N TRP A 62 14.65 -6.92 4.22
CA TRP A 62 13.67 -6.82 3.13
C TRP A 62 13.19 -5.39 2.92
N VAL A 63 13.14 -4.58 3.98
CA VAL A 63 12.84 -3.14 3.88
C VAL A 63 13.90 -2.41 3.05
N VAL A 64 15.16 -2.86 3.09
CA VAL A 64 16.25 -2.31 2.26
C VAL A 64 15.94 -2.40 0.76
N ALA A 65 15.23 -3.44 0.33
CA ALA A 65 14.84 -3.65 -1.07
C ALA A 65 13.55 -2.88 -1.45
N ASN A 66 12.91 -2.18 -0.51
CA ASN A 66 11.66 -1.47 -0.79
C ASN A 66 11.95 -0.10 -1.44
N PRO A 67 11.40 0.20 -2.63
CA PRO A 67 11.64 1.47 -3.32
C PRO A 67 11.09 2.70 -2.57
N ILE A 68 10.15 2.52 -1.65
CA ILE A 68 9.56 3.58 -0.84
C ILE A 68 10.40 3.90 0.41
N ALA A 69 11.31 3.01 0.80
CA ALA A 69 12.18 3.20 1.95
C ALA A 69 13.13 4.38 1.69
N ASP A 70 13.01 5.43 2.49
CA ASP A 70 13.83 6.63 2.35
C ASP A 70 15.17 6.50 3.08
N ALA A 71 16.10 7.41 2.75
CA ALA A 71 17.45 7.40 3.29
C ALA A 71 17.52 7.36 4.83
N LYS A 72 16.59 8.03 5.54
CA LYS A 72 16.58 8.00 7.02
C LYS A 72 16.23 6.62 7.56
N MET A 73 15.34 5.92 6.88
CA MET A 73 14.96 4.56 7.25
C MET A 73 16.12 3.58 7.00
N LEU A 74 16.80 3.71 5.86
CA LEU A 74 17.98 2.90 5.54
C LEU A 74 19.14 3.15 6.50
N GLU A 75 19.39 4.41 6.87
CA GLU A 75 20.37 4.77 7.89
C GLU A 75 20.00 4.18 9.26
N TYR A 76 18.74 4.29 9.66
CA TYR A 76 18.29 3.67 10.90
C TYR A 76 18.50 2.16 10.88
N ILE A 77 18.13 1.48 9.80
CA ILE A 77 18.31 0.03 9.64
C ILE A 77 19.79 -0.35 9.67
N SER A 78 20.68 0.43 9.04
CA SER A 78 22.12 0.16 9.04
C SER A 78 22.71 0.25 10.46
N GLN A 79 22.25 1.20 11.27
CA GLN A 79 22.66 1.35 12.66
C GLN A 79 22.11 0.26 13.57
N GLN A 80 20.83 -0.11 13.41
CA GLN A 80 20.21 -1.15 14.24
C GLN A 80 20.65 -2.56 13.86
N GLY A 81 21.07 -2.76 12.61
CA GLY A 81 21.42 -4.07 12.06
C GLY A 81 20.25 -5.06 12.08
N GLY A 82 20.59 -6.34 12.05
CA GLY A 82 19.64 -7.45 11.99
C GLY A 82 20.18 -8.56 11.08
N PRO A 83 19.59 -9.76 11.11
CA PRO A 83 20.02 -10.86 10.27
C PRO A 83 19.98 -10.45 8.78
N GLY A 84 21.13 -10.51 8.11
CA GLY A 84 21.24 -10.23 6.66
C GLY A 84 21.20 -8.74 6.25
N VAL A 85 21.00 -7.79 7.18
CA VAL A 85 20.89 -6.36 6.85
C VAL A 85 22.12 -5.82 6.13
N LYS A 86 23.32 -6.13 6.64
CA LYS A 86 24.57 -5.69 6.03
C LYS A 86 24.66 -6.14 4.57
N HIS A 87 24.43 -7.42 4.32
CA HIS A 87 24.49 -7.98 2.97
C HIS A 87 23.47 -7.33 2.03
N SER A 88 22.24 -7.11 2.48
CA SER A 88 21.22 -6.42 1.68
C SER A 88 21.60 -4.98 1.33
N LEU A 89 22.24 -4.25 2.25
CA LEU A 89 22.74 -2.90 1.98
C LEU A 89 23.90 -2.92 0.99
N ASP A 90 24.85 -3.86 1.13
CA ASP A 90 25.96 -4.02 0.19
C ASP A 90 25.43 -4.27 -1.24
N VAL A 91 24.44 -5.16 -1.39
CA VAL A 91 23.79 -5.44 -2.69
C VAL A 91 23.05 -4.21 -3.25
N LEU A 92 22.33 -3.47 -2.40
CA LEU A 92 21.64 -2.24 -2.82
C LEU A 92 22.63 -1.20 -3.36
N LEU A 93 23.75 -1.00 -2.66
CA LEU A 93 24.77 -0.03 -3.05
C LEU A 93 25.47 -0.45 -4.34
N GLU A 94 25.82 -1.72 -4.50
CA GLU A 94 26.38 -2.27 -5.75
C GLU A 94 25.42 -2.05 -6.93
N ALA A 95 24.12 -2.34 -6.74
CA ALA A 95 23.11 -2.12 -7.76
C ALA A 95 22.98 -0.63 -8.14
N TYR A 96 23.10 0.27 -7.16
CA TYR A 96 23.06 1.72 -7.39
C TYR A 96 24.29 2.22 -8.16
N GLU A 97 25.48 1.69 -7.84
CA GLU A 97 26.71 1.99 -8.58
C GLU A 97 26.65 1.47 -10.02
N TYR A 98 26.11 0.26 -10.23
CA TYR A 98 25.89 -0.28 -11.56
C TYR A 98 24.93 0.59 -12.38
N ALA A 99 23.79 0.98 -11.79
CA ALA A 99 22.82 1.86 -12.43
C ALA A 99 23.40 3.24 -12.77
N LYS A 100 24.33 3.75 -11.96
CA LYS A 100 25.00 5.04 -12.19
C LYS A 100 26.04 5.00 -13.32
N ASN A 101 26.73 3.87 -13.50
CA ASN A 101 27.88 3.76 -14.39
C ASN A 101 27.55 3.10 -15.75
N GLY A 102 26.31 2.67 -15.95
CA GLY A 102 25.84 1.95 -17.14
C GLY A 102 25.25 2.80 -18.27
N ASP A 103 25.48 4.12 -18.28
CA ASP A 103 25.15 5.06 -19.38
C ASP A 103 26.36 5.28 -20.31
#